data_AF-A0A7K2Q4Q4-F1
#
_entry.id   AF-A0A7K2Q4Q4-F1
#
_cell.length_a   1.000
_cell.length_b   1.000
_cell.length_c   1.000
_cell.angle_alpha   90.00
_cell.angle_beta   90.00
_cell.angle_gamma   90.00
#
_symmetry.space_group_name_H-M   'P 1'
#
loop_
_entity.id
_entity.type
_entity.pdbx_description
1 polymer ?
#
loop_
_entity_poly.entity_id
_entity_poly.type
_entity_poly.pdbx_seq_one_letter_code
_entity_poly.pdbx_strand_id
1 'polypeptide(L)'
;MNVPNSARVQAGQLASQIVSELWPHADDLKPTWARRHPDDRPLQKDRLTQVASASEVEVDDLVLIYDETSRTLFDLLGMWTAREAVFCREAVIARVTSKTARTLTVVECTKPTGYWSSCVISRFGTPRKDAAERTLRLNTTRRQIGRLGAVTDLRERIAEHPQFEQWKASHAAARIEADEANAAWKAEHERRAEQVRPQREAVRSLNEAAGEELVGWYEPWGGPKANEWFTGEGRLRTYLAGLNAIGTMADDVYAEALLHVEVLGY
;
A
#
# COMPACT_ATOMS: atom_id res chain seq x y z
N MET A 1 10.11 -17.82 -25.02
CA MET A 1 8.65 -17.69 -24.89
C MET A 1 8.36 -16.38 -24.17
N ASN A 2 7.79 -15.40 -24.87
CA ASN A 2 7.32 -14.16 -24.23
C ASN A 2 6.08 -14.51 -23.41
N VAL A 3 6.18 -14.44 -22.09
CA VAL A 3 4.98 -14.46 -21.22
C VAL A 3 4.13 -13.27 -21.65
N PRO A 4 2.85 -13.45 -22.01
CA PRO A 4 1.98 -12.32 -22.31
C PRO A 4 2.02 -11.36 -21.13
N ASN A 5 2.38 -10.11 -21.39
CA ASN A 5 2.40 -9.10 -20.34
C ASN A 5 0.97 -8.99 -19.81
N SER A 6 0.71 -9.41 -18.56
CA SER A 6 -0.65 -9.35 -17.98
C SER A 6 -1.24 -7.94 -18.15
N ALA A 7 -2.56 -7.82 -18.28
CA ALA A 7 -3.18 -6.50 -18.49
C ALA A 7 -2.82 -5.52 -17.36
N ARG A 8 -2.59 -6.05 -16.14
CA ARG A 8 -2.05 -5.32 -14.99
C ARG A 8 -0.68 -4.69 -15.26
N VAL A 9 0.28 -5.45 -15.77
CA VAL A 9 1.63 -4.93 -16.06
C VAL A 9 1.56 -3.87 -17.17
N GLN A 10 0.79 -4.13 -18.23
CA GLN A 10 0.63 -3.17 -19.33
C GLN A 10 -0.03 -1.86 -18.86
N ALA A 11 -1.09 -1.94 -18.05
CA ALA A 11 -1.76 -0.77 -17.50
C ALA A 11 -0.82 0.07 -16.62
N GLY A 12 0.02 -0.58 -15.79
CA GLY A 12 1.03 0.09 -14.98
C GLY A 12 2.11 0.79 -15.80
N GLN A 13 2.62 0.11 -16.84
CA GLN A 13 3.63 0.66 -17.75
C GLN A 13 3.10 1.87 -18.53
N LEU A 14 1.92 1.76 -19.14
CA LEU A 14 1.29 2.86 -19.86
C LEU A 14 1.00 4.05 -18.93
N ALA A 15 0.52 3.79 -17.71
CA ALA A 15 0.31 4.84 -16.73
C ALA A 15 1.61 5.57 -16.38
N SER A 16 2.68 4.82 -16.11
CA SER A 16 4.00 5.40 -15.81
C SER A 16 4.53 6.22 -16.99
N GLN A 17 4.36 5.72 -18.22
CA GLN A 17 4.77 6.41 -19.43
C GLN A 17 4.03 7.74 -19.59
N ILE A 18 2.69 7.71 -19.65
CA ILE A 18 1.83 8.89 -19.81
C ILE A 18 2.17 9.97 -18.77
N VAL A 19 2.26 9.56 -17.50
CA VAL A 19 2.60 10.44 -16.38
C VAL A 19 4.01 11.01 -16.54
N SER A 20 4.99 10.20 -16.94
CA SER A 20 6.37 10.69 -17.13
C SER A 20 6.52 11.72 -18.23
N GLU A 21 5.69 11.65 -19.28
CA GLU A 21 5.69 12.57 -20.40
C GLU A 21 5.02 13.93 -20.06
N LEU A 22 4.31 14.03 -18.93
CA LEU A 22 3.75 15.31 -18.47
C LEU A 22 4.80 16.32 -18.00
N TRP A 23 5.99 15.87 -17.62
CA TRP A 23 7.01 16.74 -17.05
C TRP A 23 8.33 16.68 -17.83
N PRO A 24 9.02 17.82 -17.96
CA PRO A 24 10.35 17.87 -18.53
C PRO A 24 11.33 16.90 -17.87
N HIS A 25 12.23 16.39 -18.72
CA HIS A 25 13.36 15.56 -18.34
C HIS A 25 14.50 15.80 -19.33
N ALA A 26 15.73 15.50 -18.88
CA ALA A 26 16.93 15.62 -19.66
C ALA A 26 17.60 14.24 -19.71
N ASP A 27 17.49 13.56 -20.85
CA ASP A 27 17.90 12.16 -21.02
C ASP A 27 19.42 11.96 -20.96
N ASP A 28 20.19 13.04 -21.09
CA ASP A 28 21.65 13.08 -21.01
C ASP A 28 22.18 13.12 -19.57
N LEU A 29 21.31 13.33 -18.58
CA LEU A 29 21.72 13.37 -17.18
C LEU A 29 21.97 11.97 -16.61
N LYS A 30 23.00 11.86 -15.78
CA LYS A 30 23.29 10.61 -15.05
C LYS A 30 22.13 10.21 -14.15
N PRO A 31 21.86 8.90 -13.98
CA PRO A 31 20.79 8.40 -13.11
C PRO A 31 20.91 8.89 -11.66
N THR A 32 19.76 9.15 -11.04
CA THR A 32 19.61 9.81 -9.72
C THR A 32 20.12 9.01 -8.51
N TRP A 33 20.44 7.72 -8.65
CA TRP A 33 21.01 6.91 -7.55
C TRP A 33 22.47 7.27 -7.25
N ALA A 34 23.16 7.93 -8.18
CA ALA A 34 24.39 8.63 -7.90
C ALA A 34 24.04 10.05 -7.42
N ARG A 35 24.52 10.46 -6.24
CA ARG A 35 24.43 11.86 -5.81
C ARG A 35 24.98 12.74 -6.94
N ARG A 36 24.11 13.52 -7.61
CA ARG A 36 24.56 14.43 -8.66
C ARG A 36 25.48 15.49 -8.08
N HIS A 37 26.56 15.80 -8.80
CA HIS A 37 27.38 16.94 -8.47
C HIS A 37 26.59 18.23 -8.74
N PRO A 38 26.80 19.33 -7.99
CA PRO A 38 26.15 20.61 -8.29
C PRO A 38 26.36 21.13 -9.72
N ASP A 39 27.44 20.72 -10.38
CA ASP A 39 27.72 21.08 -11.78
C ASP A 39 26.92 20.24 -12.79
N ASP A 40 26.38 19.09 -12.35
CA ASP A 40 25.53 18.20 -13.16
C ASP A 40 24.02 18.50 -12.96
N ARG A 41 23.68 19.73 -12.54
CA ARG A 41 22.29 20.12 -12.30
C ARG A 41 21.50 20.19 -13.62
N PRO A 42 20.24 19.76 -13.63
CA PRO A 42 19.35 20.02 -14.75
C PRO A 42 19.20 21.52 -15.02
N LEU A 43 18.98 21.87 -16.29
CA LEU A 43 18.69 23.24 -16.70
C LEU A 43 17.39 23.73 -16.04
N GLN A 44 17.24 25.05 -15.85
CA GLN A 44 16.05 25.64 -15.21
C GLN A 44 14.74 25.17 -15.85
N LYS A 45 14.70 25.05 -17.19
CA LYS A 45 13.53 24.60 -17.94
C LYS A 45 13.09 23.17 -17.61
N ASP A 46 14.00 22.35 -17.11
CA ASP A 46 13.77 20.93 -16.84
C ASP A 46 13.40 20.66 -15.38
N ARG A 47 13.34 21.71 -14.53
CA ARG A 47 13.13 21.60 -13.08
C ARG A 47 11.73 22.10 -12.67
N LEU A 48 11.27 21.65 -11.51
CA LEU A 48 10.13 22.28 -10.85
C LEU A 48 10.57 23.60 -10.23
N THR A 49 9.74 24.63 -10.38
CA THR A 49 9.97 25.89 -9.68
C THR A 49 9.56 25.73 -8.22
N GLN A 50 10.46 26.08 -7.30
CA GLN A 50 10.17 26.11 -5.88
C GLN A 50 9.14 27.21 -5.59
N VAL A 51 8.11 26.85 -4.81
CA VAL A 51 7.10 27.77 -4.31
C VAL A 51 7.67 28.55 -3.13
N ALA A 52 7.99 29.82 -3.37
CA ALA A 52 8.51 30.74 -2.35
C ALA A 52 7.38 31.55 -1.68
N SER A 53 6.26 31.74 -2.37
CA SER A 53 5.13 32.52 -1.89
C SER A 53 3.79 31.89 -2.25
N ALA A 54 2.75 32.21 -1.46
CA ALA A 54 1.41 31.68 -1.71
C ALA A 54 0.77 32.26 -2.98
N SER A 55 1.27 33.39 -3.49
CA SER A 55 0.83 33.96 -4.77
C SER A 55 1.27 33.14 -5.98
N GLU A 56 2.23 32.24 -5.83
CA GLU A 56 2.73 31.39 -6.93
C GLU A 56 1.88 30.13 -7.15
N VAL A 57 0.92 29.87 -6.27
CA VAL A 57 0.03 28.70 -6.32
C VAL A 57 -1.41 29.12 -6.20
N GLU A 58 -2.30 28.41 -6.88
CA GLU A 58 -3.74 28.57 -6.80
C GLU A 58 -4.40 27.43 -6.01
N VAL A 59 -5.62 27.69 -5.54
CA VAL A 59 -6.47 26.60 -5.05
C VAL A 59 -6.68 25.62 -6.19
N ASP A 60 -6.67 24.32 -5.88
CA ASP A 60 -6.70 23.22 -6.85
C ASP A 60 -5.43 23.01 -7.68
N ASP A 61 -4.34 23.73 -7.40
CA ASP A 61 -3.03 23.29 -7.86
C ASP A 61 -2.58 22.02 -7.15
N LEU A 62 -1.87 21.17 -7.88
CA LEU A 62 -1.04 20.12 -7.29
C LEU A 62 0.33 20.70 -6.93
N VAL A 63 0.77 20.35 -5.73
CA VAL A 63 2.11 20.64 -5.23
C VAL A 63 2.81 19.33 -4.87
N LEU A 64 4.10 19.31 -5.13
CA LEU A 64 5.02 18.29 -4.69
C LEU A 64 5.69 18.78 -3.41
N ILE A 65 5.66 17.98 -2.35
CA ILE A 65 6.16 18.33 -1.02
C ILE A 65 7.26 17.35 -0.65
N TYR A 66 8.41 17.90 -0.32
CA TYR A 66 9.52 17.19 0.30
C TYR A 66 9.73 17.70 1.71
N ASP A 67 9.55 16.82 2.68
CA ASP A 67 9.80 17.12 4.10
C ASP A 67 11.12 16.44 4.51
N GLU A 68 12.17 17.23 4.72
CA GLU A 68 13.46 16.68 5.16
C GLU A 68 13.37 16.27 6.63
N THR A 69 13.41 14.97 6.88
CA THR A 69 13.68 14.42 8.23
C THR A 69 15.19 14.24 8.47
N SER A 70 16.02 14.22 7.42
CA SER A 70 17.49 14.07 7.52
C SER A 70 18.23 15.24 6.86
N ARG A 71 19.25 15.77 7.55
CA ARG A 71 20.03 16.99 7.21
C ARG A 71 20.93 16.88 5.96
N THR A 72 20.77 15.86 5.13
CA THR A 72 21.81 15.45 4.15
C THR A 72 21.45 15.64 2.68
N LEU A 73 20.29 16.21 2.35
CA LEU A 73 19.86 16.42 0.96
C LEU A 73 19.57 17.90 0.68
N PHE A 74 20.61 18.68 0.39
CA PHE A 74 20.47 20.08 -0.02
C PHE A 74 19.76 20.16 -1.40
N ASP A 75 18.70 20.97 -1.49
CA ASP A 75 18.09 21.44 -2.75
C ASP A 75 17.68 20.34 -3.76
N LEU A 76 16.80 19.41 -3.36
CA LEU A 76 16.31 18.35 -4.25
C LEU A 76 15.61 18.91 -5.51
N LEU A 77 14.79 19.95 -5.35
CA LEU A 77 14.12 20.58 -6.50
C LEU A 77 15.10 21.21 -7.49
N GLY A 78 16.24 21.72 -7.02
CA GLY A 78 17.31 22.26 -7.88
C GLY A 78 18.20 21.20 -8.53
N MET A 79 18.28 20.00 -7.94
CA MET A 79 19.15 18.91 -8.39
C MET A 79 18.47 17.91 -9.35
N TRP A 80 17.13 17.84 -9.33
CA TRP A 80 16.36 16.83 -10.08
C TRP A 80 15.50 17.48 -11.15
N THR A 81 15.26 16.76 -12.26
CA THR A 81 14.28 17.19 -13.25
C THR A 81 12.88 17.09 -12.65
N ALA A 82 11.90 17.77 -13.28
CA ALA A 82 10.52 17.72 -12.84
C ALA A 82 9.95 16.28 -12.85
N ARG A 83 10.25 15.52 -13.91
CA ARG A 83 9.94 14.08 -13.97
C ARG A 83 10.51 13.32 -12.77
N GLU A 84 11.80 13.46 -12.51
CA GLU A 84 12.47 12.75 -11.41
C GLU A 84 11.87 13.10 -10.05
N ALA A 85 11.60 14.38 -9.83
CA ALA A 85 10.98 14.86 -8.61
C ALA A 85 9.59 14.25 -8.39
N VAL A 86 8.75 14.16 -9.42
CA VAL A 86 7.42 13.54 -9.27
C VAL A 86 7.52 12.06 -8.88
N PHE A 87 8.48 11.32 -9.42
CA PHE A 87 8.63 9.89 -9.14
C PHE A 87 9.39 9.57 -7.85
N CYS A 88 10.03 10.55 -7.20
CA CYS A 88 10.74 10.38 -5.91
C CYS A 88 9.89 9.77 -4.79
N ARG A 89 10.28 8.62 -4.23
CA ARG A 89 9.45 7.89 -3.24
C ARG A 89 9.16 8.71 -1.98
N GLU A 90 10.08 9.58 -1.60
CA GLU A 90 10.03 10.43 -0.42
C GLU A 90 9.13 11.67 -0.62
N ALA A 91 8.74 11.97 -1.87
CA ALA A 91 7.87 13.09 -2.17
C ALA A 91 6.40 12.75 -1.95
N VAL A 92 5.67 13.73 -1.43
CA VAL A 92 4.21 13.69 -1.31
C VAL A 92 3.61 14.60 -2.38
N ILE A 93 2.63 14.11 -3.13
CA ILE A 93 1.80 14.97 -4.00
C ILE A 93 0.55 15.34 -3.23
N ALA A 94 0.24 16.63 -3.17
CA ALA A 94 -0.94 17.13 -2.49
C ALA A 94 -1.66 18.18 -3.32
N ARG A 95 -2.97 18.30 -3.13
CA ARG A 95 -3.81 19.35 -3.72
C ARG A 95 -3.97 20.49 -2.73
N VAL A 96 -3.82 21.72 -3.21
CA VAL A 96 -4.07 22.93 -2.40
C VAL A 96 -5.57 23.11 -2.22
N THR A 97 -6.05 23.11 -0.98
CA THR A 97 -7.47 23.32 -0.65
C THR A 97 -7.76 24.76 -0.21
N SER A 98 -6.77 25.43 0.40
CA SER A 98 -6.82 26.85 0.70
C SER A 98 -5.42 27.44 0.84
N LYS A 99 -5.31 28.77 0.72
CA LYS A 99 -4.05 29.50 0.87
C LYS A 99 -4.23 30.79 1.66
N THR A 100 -3.21 31.15 2.43
CA THR A 100 -3.03 32.48 3.03
C THR A 100 -1.70 33.05 2.57
N ALA A 101 -1.37 34.30 2.89
CA ALA A 101 -0.09 34.92 2.52
C ALA A 101 1.16 34.11 2.94
N ARG A 102 1.07 33.25 3.97
CA ARG A 102 2.22 32.49 4.52
C ARG A 102 2.01 30.99 4.61
N THR A 103 0.81 30.49 4.33
CA THR A 103 0.48 29.07 4.52
C THR A 103 -0.33 28.51 3.37
N LEU A 104 -0.17 27.22 3.12
CA LEU A 104 -1.02 26.43 2.23
C LEU A 104 -1.69 25.34 3.06
N THR A 105 -3.00 25.18 2.94
CA THR A 105 -3.68 23.98 3.40
C THR A 105 -3.77 23.04 2.22
N VAL A 106 -3.34 21.80 2.43
CA VAL A 106 -3.26 20.79 1.39
C VAL A 106 -3.88 19.48 1.86
N VAL A 107 -4.27 18.65 0.90
CA VAL A 107 -4.69 17.27 1.15
C VAL A 107 -3.89 16.33 0.23
N GLU A 108 -3.39 15.23 0.78
CA GLU A 108 -2.57 14.28 0.03
C GLU A 108 -3.41 13.59 -1.08
N CYS A 109 -2.81 13.48 -2.25
CA CYS A 109 -3.41 12.87 -3.43
C CYS A 109 -2.72 11.55 -3.78
N THR A 110 -3.43 10.68 -4.50
CA THR A 110 -2.84 9.43 -4.98
C THR A 110 -1.68 9.72 -5.93
N LYS A 111 -0.52 9.18 -5.59
CA LYS A 111 0.68 9.25 -6.43
C LYS A 111 0.69 8.12 -7.47
N PRO A 112 1.02 8.39 -8.75
CA PRO A 112 1.23 7.36 -9.75
C PRO A 112 2.54 6.61 -9.46
N THR A 113 2.45 5.41 -8.89
CA THR A 113 3.62 4.59 -8.50
C THR A 113 4.00 3.51 -9.52
N GLY A 114 3.38 3.50 -10.69
CA GLY A 114 3.57 2.49 -11.74
C GLY A 114 2.85 1.15 -11.50
N TYR A 115 2.25 0.93 -10.33
CA TYR A 115 1.41 -0.25 -10.08
C TYR A 115 -0.01 -0.02 -10.58
N TRP A 116 -0.60 -1.01 -11.26
CA TRP A 116 -1.93 -0.88 -11.88
C TRP A 116 -3.01 -0.45 -10.87
N SER A 117 -3.00 -1.01 -9.66
CA SER A 117 -4.01 -0.75 -8.62
C SER A 117 -3.91 0.65 -8.00
N SER A 118 -2.75 1.29 -8.07
CA SER A 118 -2.52 2.66 -7.57
C SER A 118 -2.50 3.70 -8.69
N CYS A 119 -2.51 3.29 -9.96
CA CYS A 119 -2.32 4.17 -11.12
C CYS A 119 -3.61 4.39 -11.92
N VAL A 120 -4.67 4.83 -11.25
CA VAL A 120 -5.86 5.36 -11.94
C VAL A 120 -5.57 6.79 -12.40
N ILE A 121 -4.83 6.94 -13.50
CA ILE A 121 -4.32 8.25 -13.95
C ILE A 121 -5.45 9.23 -14.34
N SER A 122 -6.63 8.73 -14.71
CA SER A 122 -7.83 9.57 -14.91
C SER A 122 -8.32 10.25 -13.63
N ARG A 123 -7.90 9.77 -12.46
CA ARG A 123 -8.18 10.35 -11.15
C ARG A 123 -6.96 11.07 -10.55
N PHE A 124 -5.92 11.32 -11.33
CA PHE A 124 -4.72 12.01 -10.85
C PHE A 124 -5.08 13.33 -10.15
N GLY A 125 -4.48 13.60 -9.00
CA GLY A 125 -4.83 14.74 -8.15
C GLY A 125 -6.12 14.63 -7.34
N THR A 126 -6.79 13.47 -7.35
CA THR A 126 -7.88 13.19 -6.39
C THR A 126 -7.29 12.93 -5.01
N PRO A 127 -7.82 13.57 -3.95
CA PRO A 127 -7.42 13.29 -2.58
C PRO A 127 -7.59 11.82 -2.21
N ARG A 128 -6.69 11.27 -1.40
CA ARG A 128 -6.86 9.92 -0.84
C ARG A 128 -8.04 9.91 0.13
N LYS A 129 -8.76 8.78 0.20
CA LYS A 129 -9.99 8.64 1.01
C LYS A 129 -9.76 8.93 2.51
N ASP A 130 -8.55 8.62 2.98
CA ASP A 130 -8.10 8.69 4.37
C ASP A 130 -7.13 9.87 4.65
N ALA A 131 -6.83 10.70 3.65
CA ALA A 131 -5.93 11.82 3.82
C ALA A 131 -6.63 12.97 4.56
N ALA A 132 -6.09 13.33 5.72
CA ALA A 132 -6.47 14.54 6.43
C ALA A 132 -5.84 15.78 5.78
N GLU A 133 -6.51 16.92 5.91
CA GLU A 133 -5.90 18.20 5.55
C GLU A 133 -4.71 18.53 6.45
N ARG A 134 -3.69 19.14 5.86
CA ARG A 134 -2.48 19.60 6.55
C ARG A 134 -2.18 21.03 6.17
N THR A 135 -1.92 21.87 7.16
CA THR A 135 -1.41 23.23 6.93
C THR A 135 0.11 23.21 6.86
N LEU A 136 0.64 23.72 5.76
CA LEU A 136 2.06 23.91 5.50
C LEU A 136 2.41 25.39 5.67
N ARG A 137 3.49 25.67 6.40
CA ARG A 137 4.11 27.00 6.39
C ARG A 137 5.07 27.08 5.21
N LEU A 138 4.99 28.17 4.46
CA LEU A 138 5.95 28.50 3.41
C LEU A 138 7.27 28.98 4.02
N ASN A 139 8.36 28.91 3.24
CA ASN A 139 9.69 29.39 3.62
C ASN A 139 10.29 28.78 4.91
N THR A 140 9.92 27.53 5.21
CA THR A 140 10.61 26.77 6.27
C THR A 140 11.86 26.10 5.71
N THR A 141 12.98 26.15 6.43
CA THR A 141 14.28 25.61 5.98
C THR A 141 14.33 24.09 5.76
N ARG A 142 13.33 23.34 6.22
CA ARG A 142 13.29 21.86 6.14
C ARG A 142 12.33 21.31 5.08
N ARG A 143 11.63 22.18 4.34
CA ARG A 143 10.59 21.73 3.40
C ARG A 143 10.73 22.44 2.07
N GLN A 144 10.79 21.65 1.01
CA GLN A 144 10.76 22.14 -0.36
C GLN A 144 9.39 21.84 -0.95
N ILE A 145 8.79 22.83 -1.60
CA ILE A 145 7.48 22.72 -2.23
C ILE A 145 7.66 23.11 -3.69
N GLY A 146 7.32 22.24 -4.62
CA GLY A 146 7.34 22.52 -6.06
C GLY A 146 5.92 22.53 -6.61
N ARG A 147 5.59 23.52 -7.45
CA ARG A 147 4.29 23.55 -8.12
C ARG A 147 4.28 22.60 -9.31
N LEU A 148 3.30 21.71 -9.39
CA LEU A 148 3.10 20.81 -10.53
C LEU A 148 2.14 21.41 -11.57
N GLY A 149 1.21 22.27 -11.14
CA GLY A 149 0.20 22.92 -11.98
C GLY A 149 -1.23 22.58 -11.56
N ALA A 150 -2.21 23.11 -12.28
CA ALA A 150 -3.62 22.91 -11.97
C ALA A 150 -4.05 21.46 -12.22
N VAL A 151 -4.88 20.89 -11.34
CA VAL A 151 -5.40 19.53 -11.49
C VAL A 151 -6.15 19.36 -12.82
N THR A 152 -6.92 20.37 -13.22
CA THR A 152 -7.70 20.36 -14.47
C THR A 152 -6.80 20.19 -15.69
N ASP A 153 -5.76 21.04 -15.79
CA ASP A 153 -4.85 21.08 -16.93
C ASP A 153 -4.04 19.78 -17.02
N LEU A 154 -3.59 19.26 -15.88
CA LEU A 154 -2.85 18.00 -15.82
C LEU A 154 -3.74 16.82 -16.27
N ARG A 155 -5.02 16.82 -15.91
CA ARG A 155 -5.97 15.78 -16.35
C ARG A 155 -6.30 15.89 -17.83
N GLU A 156 -6.45 17.10 -18.36
CA GLU A 156 -6.68 17.33 -19.77
C GLU A 156 -5.50 16.80 -20.60
N ARG A 157 -4.26 17.16 -20.22
CA ARG A 157 -3.05 16.65 -20.86
C ARG A 157 -2.91 15.13 -20.79
N ILE A 158 -3.34 14.50 -19.68
CA ILE A 158 -3.42 13.03 -19.57
C ILE A 158 -4.43 12.47 -20.55
N ALA A 159 -5.61 13.07 -20.66
CA ALA A 159 -6.69 12.61 -21.53
C ALA A 159 -6.37 12.76 -23.02
N GLU A 160 -5.62 13.80 -23.38
CA GLU A 160 -5.15 14.06 -24.74
C GLU A 160 -3.94 13.20 -25.15
N HIS A 161 -3.32 12.48 -24.21
CA HIS A 161 -2.15 11.68 -24.49
C HIS A 161 -2.48 10.56 -25.50
N PRO A 162 -1.67 10.33 -26.55
CA PRO A 162 -1.99 9.36 -27.61
C PRO A 162 -2.27 7.93 -27.12
N GLN A 163 -1.63 7.53 -26.04
CA GLN A 163 -1.79 6.21 -25.42
C GLN A 163 -2.92 6.13 -24.36
N PHE A 164 -3.66 7.21 -24.11
CA PHE A 164 -4.66 7.24 -23.04
C PHE A 164 -5.81 6.25 -23.26
N GLU A 165 -6.30 6.12 -24.50
CA GLU A 165 -7.32 5.10 -24.85
C GLU A 165 -6.81 3.68 -24.64
N GLN A 166 -5.55 3.42 -25.01
CA GLN A 166 -4.92 2.13 -24.80
C GLN A 166 -4.79 1.83 -23.29
N TRP A 167 -4.37 2.81 -22.50
CA TRP A 167 -4.31 2.67 -21.05
C TRP A 167 -5.70 2.35 -20.46
N LYS A 168 -6.76 3.04 -20.89
CA LYS A 168 -8.13 2.76 -20.43
C LYS A 168 -8.55 1.32 -20.71
N ALA A 169 -8.27 0.81 -21.91
CA ALA A 169 -8.57 -0.57 -22.28
C ALA A 169 -7.77 -1.57 -21.42
N SER A 170 -6.45 -1.38 -21.29
CA SER A 170 -5.60 -2.25 -20.45
C SER A 170 -6.01 -2.20 -18.97
N HIS A 171 -6.36 -1.03 -18.44
CA HIS A 171 -6.80 -0.88 -17.06
C HIS A 171 -8.15 -1.56 -16.81
N ALA A 172 -9.09 -1.50 -17.77
CA ALA A 172 -10.36 -2.22 -17.67
C ALA A 172 -10.15 -3.74 -17.67
N ALA A 173 -9.30 -4.27 -18.56
CA ALA A 173 -8.93 -5.68 -18.58
C ALA A 173 -8.22 -6.11 -17.28
N ALA A 174 -7.30 -5.29 -16.77
CA ALA A 174 -6.61 -5.54 -15.51
C ALA A 174 -7.57 -5.66 -14.31
N ARG A 175 -8.65 -4.87 -14.31
CA ARG A 175 -9.70 -4.94 -13.28
C ARG A 175 -10.50 -6.23 -13.37
N ILE A 176 -10.88 -6.67 -14.58
CA ILE A 176 -11.56 -7.96 -14.78
C ILE A 176 -10.67 -9.11 -14.29
N GLU A 177 -9.39 -9.15 -14.69
CA GLU A 177 -8.42 -10.14 -14.20
C GLU A 177 -8.29 -10.12 -12.65
N ALA A 178 -8.40 -8.95 -12.03
CA ALA A 178 -8.35 -8.79 -10.58
C ALA A 178 -9.62 -9.26 -9.89
N ASP A 179 -10.78 -8.96 -10.45
CA ASP A 179 -12.06 -9.41 -9.92
C ASP A 179 -12.20 -10.93 -10.02
N GLU A 180 -11.78 -11.54 -11.13
CA GLU A 180 -11.73 -12.99 -11.31
C GLU A 180 -10.77 -13.66 -10.32
N ALA A 181 -9.55 -13.13 -10.19
CA ALA A 181 -8.57 -13.65 -9.24
C ALA A 181 -9.05 -13.51 -7.78
N ASN A 182 -9.72 -12.40 -7.45
CA ASN A 182 -10.29 -12.17 -6.12
C ASN A 182 -11.49 -13.08 -5.85
N ALA A 183 -12.35 -13.32 -6.84
CA ALA A 183 -13.46 -14.28 -6.73
C ALA A 183 -12.94 -15.70 -6.52
N ALA A 184 -11.94 -16.12 -7.30
CA ALA A 184 -11.29 -17.42 -7.13
C ALA A 184 -10.60 -17.53 -5.75
N TRP A 185 -9.91 -16.48 -5.31
CA TRP A 185 -9.28 -16.44 -3.99
C TRP A 185 -10.32 -16.52 -2.86
N LYS A 186 -11.42 -15.78 -2.95
CA LYS A 186 -12.52 -15.84 -1.97
C LYS A 186 -13.16 -17.23 -1.93
N ALA A 187 -13.48 -17.81 -3.07
CA ALA A 187 -14.06 -19.16 -3.14
C ALA A 187 -13.11 -20.20 -2.54
N GLU A 188 -11.80 -20.10 -2.81
CA GLU A 188 -10.81 -20.98 -2.20
C GLU A 188 -10.69 -20.76 -0.69
N HIS A 189 -10.72 -19.50 -0.25
CA HIS A 189 -10.64 -19.13 1.16
C HIS A 189 -11.87 -19.61 1.94
N GLU A 190 -13.08 -19.46 1.38
CA GLU A 190 -14.34 -19.96 1.96
C GLU A 190 -14.34 -21.50 2.01
N ARG A 191 -13.92 -22.16 0.92
CA ARG A 191 -13.78 -23.63 0.88
C ARG A 191 -12.83 -24.12 1.96
N ARG A 192 -11.67 -23.47 2.12
CA ARG A 192 -10.71 -23.82 3.18
C ARG A 192 -11.25 -23.53 4.57
N ALA A 193 -11.89 -22.38 4.76
CA ALA A 193 -12.53 -22.02 6.03
C ALA A 193 -13.55 -23.09 6.46
N GLU A 194 -14.33 -23.62 5.52
CA GLU A 194 -15.27 -24.71 5.78
C GLU A 194 -14.55 -26.04 6.07
N GLN A 195 -13.50 -26.37 5.31
CA GLN A 195 -12.69 -27.58 5.56
C GLN A 195 -12.07 -27.60 6.95
N VAL A 196 -11.62 -26.46 7.46
CA VAL A 196 -10.99 -26.34 8.78
C VAL A 196 -11.97 -26.02 9.90
N ARG A 197 -13.26 -25.78 9.59
CA ARG A 197 -14.29 -25.44 10.59
C ARG A 197 -14.38 -26.46 11.73
N PRO A 198 -14.39 -27.78 11.47
CA PRO A 198 -14.45 -28.77 12.55
C PRO A 198 -13.25 -28.71 13.49
N GLN A 199 -12.05 -28.46 12.96
CA GLN A 199 -10.83 -28.35 13.75
C GLN A 199 -10.82 -27.07 14.57
N ARG A 200 -11.33 -25.96 14.03
CA ARG A 200 -11.49 -24.70 14.77
C ARG A 200 -12.47 -24.83 15.93
N GLU A 201 -13.60 -25.49 15.68
CA GLU A 201 -14.58 -25.79 16.72
C GLU A 201 -13.97 -26.69 17.80
N ALA A 202 -13.22 -27.72 17.41
CA ALA A 202 -12.51 -28.60 18.35
C ALA A 202 -11.46 -27.86 19.19
N VAL A 203 -10.65 -26.95 18.61
CA VAL A 203 -9.71 -26.13 19.39
C VAL A 203 -10.44 -25.28 20.42
N ARG A 204 -11.52 -24.59 20.01
CA ARG A 204 -12.29 -23.73 20.90
C ARG A 204 -12.91 -24.55 22.04
N SER A 205 -13.65 -25.61 21.71
CA SER A 205 -14.33 -26.44 22.71
C SER A 205 -13.35 -27.13 23.66
N LEU A 206 -12.18 -27.55 23.17
CA LEU A 206 -11.14 -28.14 24.01
C LEU A 206 -10.56 -27.13 25.02
N ASN A 207 -10.25 -25.92 24.58
CA ASN A 207 -9.73 -24.86 25.47
C ASN A 207 -10.81 -24.40 26.46
N GLU A 208 -12.07 -24.32 26.03
CA GLU A 208 -13.21 -24.02 26.91
C GLU A 208 -13.41 -25.10 27.97
N ALA A 209 -13.36 -26.38 27.59
CA ALA A 209 -13.45 -27.51 28.51
C ALA A 209 -12.32 -27.52 29.55
N ALA A 210 -11.10 -27.21 29.12
CA ALA A 210 -9.94 -27.14 30.00
C ALA A 210 -9.88 -25.88 30.89
N GLY A 211 -10.62 -24.82 30.53
CA GLY A 211 -10.56 -23.52 31.20
C GLY A 211 -9.28 -22.73 30.91
N GLU A 212 -8.46 -23.16 29.95
CA GLU A 212 -7.20 -22.53 29.57
C GLU A 212 -6.83 -22.84 28.10
N GLU A 213 -5.87 -22.09 27.54
CA GLU A 213 -5.41 -22.31 26.17
C GLU A 213 -4.41 -23.48 26.10
N LEU A 214 -4.89 -24.66 25.67
CA LEU A 214 -4.08 -25.85 25.44
C LEU A 214 -3.56 -25.93 24.00
N VAL A 215 -4.39 -25.52 23.04
CA VAL A 215 -4.13 -25.56 21.59
C VAL A 215 -4.45 -24.19 20.97
N GLY A 216 -3.50 -23.63 20.22
CA GLY A 216 -3.67 -22.40 19.46
C GLY A 216 -4.03 -22.66 18.00
N TRP A 217 -4.62 -21.65 17.34
CA TRP A 217 -4.87 -21.64 15.89
C TRP A 217 -4.02 -20.57 15.21
N TYR A 218 -3.19 -20.95 14.21
CA TYR A 218 -2.24 -20.02 13.59
C TYR A 218 -2.58 -19.73 12.12
N GLU A 219 -3.19 -18.58 11.83
CA GLU A 219 -3.47 -18.15 10.44
C GLU A 219 -2.24 -17.56 9.71
N PRO A 220 -2.23 -17.49 8.36
CA PRO A 220 -3.23 -18.01 7.41
C PRO A 220 -2.88 -19.40 6.84
N TRP A 221 -1.77 -20.01 7.28
CA TRP A 221 -1.26 -21.28 6.75
C TRP A 221 -1.04 -22.37 7.81
N GLY A 222 -1.27 -22.07 9.09
CA GLY A 222 -1.11 -23.01 10.19
C GLY A 222 -2.43 -23.66 10.59
N GLY A 223 -2.37 -24.98 10.83
CA GLY A 223 -3.44 -25.72 11.49
C GLY A 223 -3.39 -25.56 13.02
N PRO A 224 -4.10 -26.42 13.77
CA PRO A 224 -4.03 -26.43 15.22
C PRO A 224 -2.60 -26.72 15.69
N LYS A 225 -2.15 -26.03 16.73
CA LYS A 225 -0.86 -26.28 17.36
C LYS A 225 -1.00 -26.28 18.87
N ALA A 226 -0.81 -27.45 19.46
CA ALA A 226 -0.61 -27.58 20.90
C ALA A 226 0.67 -26.84 21.33
N ASN A 227 0.70 -26.35 22.56
CA ASN A 227 1.93 -25.81 23.13
C ASN A 227 3.04 -26.89 23.17
N GLU A 228 4.31 -26.49 23.30
CA GLU A 228 5.45 -27.43 23.27
C GLU A 228 5.40 -28.51 24.37
N TRP A 229 4.64 -28.29 25.44
CA TRP A 229 4.44 -29.27 26.50
C TRP A 229 3.51 -30.41 26.07
N PHE A 230 2.48 -30.09 25.28
CA PHE A 230 1.42 -31.01 24.87
C PHE A 230 1.64 -31.65 23.48
N THR A 231 2.69 -31.26 22.73
CA THR A 231 3.02 -31.84 21.40
C THR A 231 3.56 -33.27 21.44
N GLY A 232 3.88 -33.82 22.61
CA GLY A 232 4.31 -35.21 22.77
C GLY A 232 3.14 -36.20 22.74
N GLU A 233 3.36 -37.38 22.18
CA GLU A 233 2.35 -38.45 22.05
C GLU A 233 1.63 -38.71 23.39
N GLY A 234 0.30 -38.59 23.38
CA GLY A 234 -0.55 -38.86 24.54
C GLY A 234 -0.47 -37.85 25.69
N ARG A 235 0.35 -36.79 25.61
CA ARG A 235 0.49 -35.81 26.70
C ARG A 235 -0.76 -34.98 26.93
N LEU A 236 -1.41 -34.55 25.85
CA LEU A 236 -2.67 -33.81 25.94
C LEU A 236 -3.76 -34.66 26.59
N ARG A 237 -3.88 -35.94 26.19
CA ARG A 237 -4.82 -36.90 26.81
C ARG A 237 -4.53 -37.13 28.30
N THR A 238 -3.25 -37.22 28.65
CA THR A 238 -2.81 -37.39 30.05
C THR A 238 -3.15 -36.17 30.89
N TYR A 239 -2.98 -34.97 30.33
CA TYR A 239 -3.32 -33.72 31.01
C TYR A 239 -4.83 -33.64 31.30
N LEU A 240 -5.67 -33.92 30.31
CA LEU A 240 -7.13 -33.95 30.47
C LEU A 240 -7.57 -34.99 31.51
N ALA A 241 -6.96 -36.19 31.51
CA ALA A 241 -7.23 -37.21 32.51
C ALA A 241 -6.86 -36.73 33.93
N GLY A 242 -5.77 -35.96 34.06
CA GLY A 242 -5.39 -35.30 35.30
C GLY A 242 -6.45 -34.30 35.79
N LEU A 243 -6.95 -33.44 34.91
CA LEU A 243 -8.01 -32.47 35.23
C LEU A 243 -9.31 -33.15 35.69
N ASN A 244 -9.68 -34.27 35.05
CA ASN A 244 -10.83 -35.06 35.46
C ASN A 244 -10.62 -35.74 36.83
N ALA A 245 -9.46 -36.38 37.04
CA ALA A 245 -9.15 -37.08 38.29
C ALA A 245 -9.14 -36.17 39.53
N ILE A 246 -8.76 -34.89 39.38
CA ILE A 246 -8.78 -33.91 40.48
C ILE A 246 -10.13 -33.18 40.62
N GLY A 247 -11.13 -33.52 39.79
CA GLY A 247 -12.47 -32.95 39.83
C GLY A 247 -12.62 -31.55 39.20
N THR A 248 -11.60 -31.06 38.49
CA THR A 248 -11.66 -29.77 37.77
C THR A 248 -12.46 -29.89 36.47
N MET A 249 -12.52 -31.09 35.87
CA MET A 249 -13.28 -31.39 34.65
C MET A 249 -14.29 -32.51 34.93
N ALA A 250 -15.57 -32.26 34.66
CA ALA A 250 -16.63 -33.26 34.82
C ALA A 250 -16.48 -34.42 33.82
N ASP A 251 -17.01 -35.60 34.15
CA ASP A 251 -16.83 -36.83 33.35
C ASP A 251 -17.40 -36.72 31.92
N ASP A 252 -18.53 -36.05 31.77
CA ASP A 252 -19.17 -35.77 30.48
C ASP A 252 -18.35 -34.80 29.63
N VAL A 253 -17.83 -33.74 30.26
CA VAL A 253 -16.93 -32.76 29.62
C VAL A 253 -15.59 -33.40 29.23
N TYR A 254 -15.07 -34.31 30.06
CA TYR A 254 -13.85 -35.06 29.76
C TYR A 254 -14.01 -35.98 28.56
N ALA A 255 -15.12 -36.72 28.49
CA ALA A 255 -15.43 -37.56 27.33
C ALA A 255 -15.56 -36.73 26.04
N GLU A 256 -16.20 -35.56 26.11
CA GLU A 256 -16.30 -34.63 24.97
C GLU A 256 -14.94 -34.04 24.57
N ALA A 257 -14.10 -33.66 25.53
CA ALA A 257 -12.76 -33.14 25.26
C ALA A 257 -11.86 -34.17 24.53
N LEU A 258 -11.99 -35.46 24.84
CA LEU A 258 -11.27 -36.52 24.13
C LEU A 258 -11.70 -36.64 22.65
N LEU A 259 -12.98 -36.43 22.34
CA LEU A 259 -13.44 -36.39 20.94
C LEU A 259 -12.81 -35.22 20.18
N HIS A 260 -12.66 -34.07 20.83
CA HIS A 260 -11.98 -32.92 20.22
C HIS A 260 -10.49 -33.18 19.98
N VAL A 261 -9.80 -33.88 20.90
CA VAL A 261 -8.41 -34.31 20.71
C VAL A 261 -8.26 -35.19 19.46
N GLU A 262 -9.19 -36.13 19.22
CA GLU A 262 -9.19 -36.97 18.02
C GLU A 262 -9.41 -36.17 16.73
N VAL A 263 -10.36 -35.22 16.73
CA VAL A 263 -10.60 -34.31 15.59
C VAL A 263 -9.37 -33.48 15.24
N LEU A 264 -8.54 -33.16 16.24
CA LEU A 264 -7.30 -32.39 16.07
C LEU A 264 -6.08 -33.27 15.69
N GLY A 265 -6.19 -34.60 15.81
CA GLY A 265 -5.11 -35.54 15.51
C GLY A 265 -4.04 -35.65 16.60
N TYR A 266 -4.40 -35.39 17.86
CA TYR A 266 -3.53 -35.50 19.05
C TYR A 266 -3.81 -36.74 19.91
#